data_AF-A0A378AQ90-F1
#
_entry.id   AF-A0A378AQ90-F1
#
_cell.length_a   1.000
_cell.length_b   1.000
_cell.length_c   1.000
_cell.angle_alpha   90.00
_cell.angle_beta   90.00
_cell.angle_gamma   90.00
#
_symmetry.space_group_name_H-M   'P 1'
#
loop_
_entity.id
_entity.type
_entity.pdbx_description
1 polymer ?
#
loop_
_entity_poly.entity_id
_entity_poly.type
_entity_poly.pdbx_seq_one_letter_code
_entity_poly.pdbx_strand_id
1 'polypeptide(L)' 'MLFGHWLEGKEIPDPYRKSDEAFDSVYQLIDIASQRWAAKLSG' A
#
# COMPACT_ATOMS: atom_id res chain seq x y z
N MET A 1 -0.90 10.80 8.90
CA MET A 1 -1.44 10.30 7.62
C MET A 1 -0.94 8.89 7.41
N LEU A 2 -1.81 7.94 7.09
CA LEU A 2 -1.41 6.56 6.78
C LEU A 2 -0.98 6.44 5.32
N PHE A 3 -0.13 5.47 5.00
CA PHE A 3 0.31 5.26 3.62
C PHE A 3 -0.88 4.93 2.69
N GLY A 4 -1.86 4.17 3.17
CA GLY A 4 -3.10 3.89 2.45
C GLY A 4 -4.18 4.98 2.54
N HIS A 5 -3.84 6.23 2.91
CA HIS A 5 -4.82 7.31 3.00
C HIS A 5 -5.59 7.52 1.69
N TRP A 6 -4.88 7.49 0.55
CA TRP A 6 -5.49 7.57 -0.78
C TRP A 6 -6.05 6.24 -1.29
N LEU A 7 -5.88 5.17 -0.51
CA LEU A 7 -6.41 3.83 -0.80
C LEU A 7 -7.70 3.61 -0.01
N GLU A 8 -8.62 4.57 -0.06
CA GLU A 8 -9.89 4.56 0.71
C GLU A 8 -9.69 4.49 2.23
N GLY A 9 -8.54 4.95 2.73
CA GLY A 9 -8.18 4.84 4.14
C GLY A 9 -7.85 3.42 4.59
N LYS A 10 -7.57 2.51 3.66
CA LYS A 10 -7.24 1.11 3.96
C LYS A 10 -5.86 1.01 4.62
N GLU A 11 -5.76 0.21 5.67
CA GLU A 11 -4.47 -0.14 6.27
C GLU A 11 -3.78 -1.23 5.44
N ILE A 12 -2.46 -1.10 5.31
CA ILE A 12 -1.62 -2.11 4.67
C ILE A 12 -1.27 -3.14 5.74
N PRO A 13 -1.65 -4.42 5.57
CA PRO A 13 -1.36 -5.44 6.56
C PRO A 13 0.14 -5.72 6.63
N ASP A 14 0.64 -6.04 7.82
CA ASP A 14 2.06 -6.39 8.00
C ASP A 14 2.31 -7.84 7.51
N PRO A 15 3.19 -8.05 6.51
CA PRO A 15 3.50 -9.37 5.98
C PRO A 15 4.54 -10.14 6.81
N TYR A 16 5.10 -9.55 7.88
CA TYR A 16 6.19 -10.15 8.64
C TYR A 16 5.79 -11.51 9.22
N ARG A 17 6.63 -12.52 8.93
CA ARG A 17 6.44 -13.94 9.29
C ARG A 17 5.20 -14.60 8.64
N LYS A 18 4.67 -14.05 7.55
CA LYS A 18 3.62 -14.66 6.73
C LYS A 18 4.24 -15.40 5.52
N SER A 19 3.39 -16.12 4.78
CA SER A 19 3.74 -16.76 3.51
C SER A 19 4.10 -15.76 2.41
N ASP A 20 4.81 -16.20 1.37
CA ASP A 20 5.18 -15.37 0.23
C ASP A 20 3.96 -14.73 -0.47
N GLU A 21 2.82 -15.42 -0.56
CA GLU A 21 1.57 -14.88 -1.11
C GLU A 21 1.05 -13.66 -0.33
N ALA A 22 1.28 -13.63 0.98
CA ALA A 22 0.92 -12.48 1.81
C ALA A 22 1.88 -11.30 1.57
N PHE A 23 3.15 -11.57 1.29
CA PHE A 23 4.10 -10.55 0.85
C PHE A 23 3.70 -9.96 -0.50
N ASP A 24 3.33 -10.78 -1.49
CA ASP A 24 2.87 -10.30 -2.80
C ASP A 24 1.60 -9.44 -2.68
N SER A 25 0.65 -9.89 -1.86
CA SER A 25 -0.58 -9.12 -1.58
C SER A 25 -0.28 -7.75 -0.99
N VAL A 26 0.67 -7.68 -0.05
CA VAL A 26 1.11 -6.41 0.55
C VAL A 26 1.88 -5.54 -0.44
N TYR A 27 2.75 -6.13 -1.26
CA TYR A 27 3.50 -5.41 -2.27
C TYR A 27 2.58 -4.73 -3.29
N GLN A 28 1.55 -5.43 -3.77
CA GLN A 28 0.53 -4.84 -4.65
C GLN A 28 -0.20 -3.65 -4.00
N LEU A 29 -0.53 -3.75 -2.70
CA LEU A 29 -1.14 -2.64 -1.97
C LEU A 29 -0.19 -1.43 -1.85
N ILE A 30 1.10 -1.67 -1.61
CA ILE A 30 2.12 -0.63 -1.55
C ILE A 30 2.27 0.07 -2.91
N ASP A 31 2.29 -0.69 -4.01
CA ASP A 31 2.44 -0.15 -5.35
C ASP A 31 1.28 0.80 -5.72
N ILE A 32 0.04 0.36 -5.50
CA ILE A 32 -1.15 1.17 -5.76
C ILE A 32 -1.15 2.43 -4.87
N ALA A 33 -0.82 2.30 -3.59
CA ALA A 33 -0.75 3.45 -2.70
C ALA A 33 0.35 4.45 -3.11
N SER A 34 1.51 3.95 -3.54
CA SER A 34 2.62 4.76 -4.05
C SER A 34 2.21 5.56 -5.28
N GLN A 35 1.54 4.92 -6.26
CA GLN A 35 1.05 5.59 -7.46
C GLN A 35 0.05 6.71 -7.13
N ARG A 36 -0.87 6.47 -6.19
CA ARG A 36 -1.84 7.49 -5.77
C ARG A 36 -1.17 8.65 -5.05
N TRP A 37 -0.18 8.39 -4.21
CA TRP A 37 0.64 9.44 -3.61
C TRP A 37 1.41 10.24 -4.65
N ALA A 38 2.06 9.56 -5.60
CA ALA A 38 2.79 10.21 -6.68
C ALA A 38 1.87 11.14 -7.49
N ALA A 39 0.69 10.67 -7.89
CA ALA A 39 -0.30 11.48 -8.60
C ALA A 39 -0.83 12.68 -7.80
N LYS A 40 -0.88 12.57 -6.46
CA LYS A 40 -1.31 13.66 -5.57
C LYS A 40 -0.21 14.67 -5.26
N LEU A 41 1.05 14.22 -5.22
CA LEU A 41 2.21 15.06 -4.95
C LEU A 41 2.79 15.70 -6.21
N SER A 42 2.46 15.18 -7.41
CA SER A 42 2.87 15.73 -8.69
C SER A 42 1.99 16.88 -9.20
N GLY A 43 1.07 17.39 -8.37
CA GLY A 43 0.12 18.47 -8.68
C GLY A 43 0.48 19.78 -8.00
#